data_AF-D5VSE8-F1
#
_entry.id   AF-D5VSE8-F1
#
_cell.length_a   1.000
_cell.length_b   1.000
_cell.length_c   1.000
_cell.angle_alpha   90.00
_cell.angle_beta   90.00
_cell.angle_gamma   90.00
#
_symmetry.space_group_name_H-M   'P 1'
#
loop_
_entity.id
_entity.type
_entity.pdbx_description
1 polymer ?
#
loop_
_entity_poly.entity_id
_entity_poly.type
_entity_poly.pdbx_seq_one_letter_code
_entity_poly.pdbx_strand_id
1 'polypeptide(L)' 'MRLKAIKVEGRWGTFLRCPRCGMLFKDQKQYSRHVNKAHRHLFKKEE' A
#
# COMPACT_ATOMS: atom_id res chain seq x y z
N MET A 1 12.98 4.42 -2.83
CA MET A 1 12.31 3.57 -1.81
C MET A 1 11.15 2.78 -2.43
N ARG A 2 11.07 1.45 -2.27
CA ARG A 2 9.88 0.67 -2.68
C ARG A 2 8.84 0.73 -1.55
N LEU A 3 7.68 1.33 -1.81
CA LEU A 3 6.55 1.32 -0.86
C LEU A 3 5.97 -0.10 -0.75
N LYS A 4 6.55 -0.90 0.14
CA LYS A 4 6.08 -2.25 0.45
C LYS A 4 4.89 -2.16 1.42
N ALA A 5 3.80 -2.85 1.11
CA ALA A 5 2.67 -2.94 2.02
C ALA A 5 3.08 -3.64 3.32
N ILE A 6 2.55 -3.17 4.44
CA ILE A 6 2.68 -3.88 5.72
C ILE A 6 1.56 -4.91 5.76
N LYS A 7 1.90 -6.20 5.84
CA LYS A 7 0.89 -7.24 6.09
C LYS A 7 0.43 -7.15 7.54
N VAL A 8 -0.87 -7.11 7.73
CA VAL A 8 -1.53 -7.09 9.04
C VAL A 8 -2.48 -8.27 9.08
N GLU A 9 -2.26 -9.19 10.00
CA GLU A 9 -3.13 -10.34 10.22
C GLU A 9 -4.11 -9.99 11.35
N GLY A 10 -5.38 -9.93 11.01
CA GLY A 10 -6.46 -9.67 11.97
C GLY A 10 -7.32 -10.92 12.18
N ARG A 11 -8.26 -10.82 13.13
CA ARG A 11 -9.26 -11.87 13.42
C ARG A 11 -10.08 -12.28 12.19
N TRP A 12 -10.17 -11.42 11.18
CA TRP A 12 -11.00 -11.59 9.97
C TRP A 12 -10.17 -11.89 8.71
N GLY A 13 -8.86 -12.12 8.85
CA GLY A 13 -7.95 -12.42 7.74
C GLY A 13 -6.79 -11.44 7.61
N THR A 14 -6.03 -11.60 6.52
CA THR A 14 -4.85 -10.78 6.21
C THR A 14 -5.22 -9.56 5.40
N PHE A 15 -4.73 -8.40 5.83
CA PHE A 15 -4.88 -7.11 5.16
C PHE A 15 -3.50 -6.51 4.85
N LEU A 16 -3.48 -5.64 3.85
CA LEU A 16 -2.33 -4.86 3.44
C LEU A 16 -2.53 -3.42 3.89
N ARG A 17 -1.70 -2.97 4.82
CA ARG A 17 -1.69 -1.60 5.32
C ARG A 17 -0.69 -0.76 4.53
N CYS A 18 -1.13 0.41 4.07
CA CYS A 18 -0.24 1.40 3.47
C CYS A 18 0.58 2.11 4.56
N PRO A 19 1.92 2.11 4.49
CA PRO A 19 2.76 2.74 5.51
C PRO A 19 2.71 4.27 5.49
N ARG A 20 2.14 4.89 4.45
CA ARG A 20 2.10 6.35 4.30
C ARG A 20 0.80 6.98 4.79
N CYS A 21 -0.32 6.32 4.54
CA CYS A 21 -1.64 6.84 4.89
C CYS A 21 -2.40 5.96 5.89
N GLY A 22 -1.89 4.77 6.21
CA GLY A 22 -2.53 3.84 7.14
C GLY A 22 -3.73 3.08 6.59
N MET A 23 -4.14 3.30 5.33
CA MET A 23 -5.28 2.59 4.73
C MET A 23 -5.04 1.07 4.66
N LEU A 24 -6.09 0.30 4.92
CA LEU A 24 -6.09 -1.15 4.86
C LEU A 24 -6.77 -1.64 3.58
N PHE A 25 -6.17 -2.62 2.92
CA PHE A 25 -6.64 -3.23 1.69
C PHE A 25 -6.68 -4.74 1.85
N LYS A 26 -7.73 -5.39 1.35
CA LYS A 26 -7.81 -6.86 1.39
C LYS A 26 -6.83 -7.53 0.41
N ASP A 27 -6.55 -6.86 -0.70
CA ASP A 27 -5.79 -7.45 -1.81
C ASP A 27 -4.67 -6.54 -2.30
N GLN A 28 -3.63 -7.16 -2.87
CA GLN A 28 -2.52 -6.45 -3.49
C GLN A 28 -2.97 -5.58 -4.67
N LYS A 29 -3.99 -6.01 -5.44
CA LYS A 29 -4.53 -5.23 -6.57
C LYS A 29 -5.11 -3.88 -6.11
N GLN A 30 -5.81 -3.87 -4.97
CA GLN A 30 -6.38 -2.64 -4.41
C GLN A 30 -5.27 -1.75 -3.85
N TYR A 31 -4.34 -2.34 -3.10
CA TYR A 31 -3.16 -1.65 -2.59
C TYR A 31 -2.36 -0.97 -3.71
N SER A 32 -1.99 -1.71 -4.75
CA SER A 32 -1.21 -1.17 -5.87
C SER A 32 -1.93 -0.04 -6.59
N ARG A 33 -3.27 -0.11 -6.75
CA ARG A 33 -4.06 0.97 -7.36
C ARG A 33 -4.08 2.21 -6.48
N HIS A 34 -4.30 2.04 -5.17
CA HIS A 34 -4.25 3.13 -4.20
C HIS A 34 -2.89 3.82 -4.24
N VAL A 35 -1.82 3.05 -4.16
CA VAL A 35 -0.46 3.54 -4.15
C VAL A 35 -0.11 4.30 -5.44
N ASN A 36 -0.48 3.76 -6.61
CA ASN A 36 -0.27 4.44 -7.89
C ASN A 36 -1.10 5.71 -8.07
N LYS A 37 -2.25 5.84 -7.40
CA LYS A 37 -3.13 7.02 -7.53
C LYS A 37 -2.86 8.07 -6.46
N ALA A 38 -2.84 7.67 -5.19
CA ALA A 38 -2.67 8.56 -4.03
C ALA A 38 -1.20 8.91 -3.75
N HIS A 39 -0.29 7.97 -4.04
CA HIS A 39 1.13 8.11 -3.76
C HIS A 39 1.99 8.17 -5.03
N ARG A 40 1.38 8.43 -6.20
CA ARG A 40 2.06 8.52 -7.50
C ARG A 40 3.32 9.38 -7.46
N HIS A 41 3.21 10.54 -6.79
CA HIS A 41 4.30 11.53 -6.67
C HIS A 41 5.49 11.00 -5.86
N LEU A 42 5.29 9.98 -5.01
CA LEU A 42 6.36 9.34 -4.25
C LEU A 42 7.12 8.29 -5.06
N PHE A 43 6.64 7.93 -6.26
CA PHE A 43 7.29 6.97 -7.17
C PHE A 43 8.14 7.64 -8.25
N LYS A 44 8.35 8.96 -8.20
CA LYS A 44 9.34 9.59 -9.08
C LYS A 44 10.71 8.98 -8.75
N LYS A 45 11.21 8.17 -9.67
CA LYS A 45 12.61 7.77 -9.75
C LYS A 45 13.42 9.06 -9.75
N GLU A 46 14.35 9.18 -8.81
CA GLU A 46 15.48 10.08 -8.95
C GLU A 46 16.23 9.67 -10.24
N GLU A 47 16.53 10.68 -11.06
CA GLU A 47 17.24 10.57 -12.35
C GLU A 47 18.72 10.20 -12.15
#